data_AF-A0A7V4HWL0-F1
#
_entry.id   AF-A0A7V4HWL0-F1
#
_cell.length_a   1.000
_cell.length_b   1.000
_cell.length_c   1.000
_cell.angle_alpha   90.00
_cell.angle_beta   90.00
_cell.angle_gamma   90.00
#
_symmetry.space_group_name_H-M   'P 1'
#
loop_
_entity.id
_entity.type
_entity.pdbx_description
1 polymer ?
#
loop_
_entity_poly.entity_id
_entity_poly.type
_entity_poly.pdbx_seq_one_letter_code
_entity_poly.pdbx_strand_id
1 'polypeptide(L)'
;MTAPVEGEALRANNGCDTASLGITVKGKEVCEMEKATMLGMAPEVVGETEGGRSPTGVPATTAPAPAGGAAGSVRPIPDPAVAEKPERRRFTAEYKLRILREADRWGEPGQLGALLRREGLYSSHLSTWRQQRDAGTLAGLAPQRRGPKPQPDAALIAENQRLRRENQRLAEKLRQAEAILEVQETNRSPAWAPEAQTAMKRRTIALLLGAILLPLPTAGAVEVKVISGGESATKAADCRRMLVGPGVNQPDPHPGYAGFVGWDAPVRLRDGTLLVSFSTGYWHASPPTPLQLAPATLAEWRKLGMPTDVEAPRGGRAMLIRSTDDGRTWSKPQTMIDTPWDDRSPAIVELPDGTLVASLFTYSGHGDFRKQPELAYRTGIIRSTDGGQTWEQTPRRLPSPFVCDATDGPPVVLKDGSVLLAVYGSPKEGGPEQVGVFRSTDSGQTWQLLSVVKTDHEMSETGLAQLPDGRLVMIARPEGDIAWSSDGGRTWTRPTTFGMRMYEPGLLVLRDGTLLCLHGSYGAGGFRAIFSADGGQTWIAPARNHGFAVDPSVYGYGRGIELPDGSVLAVYIHTGGHTTKDAQTEALWAIRLRVRPDRTGLDLLPAPGREELVR
;
A
#
# COMPACT_ATOMS: atom_id res chain seq x y z
N MET A 1 25.46 36.55 72.77
CA MET A 1 25.25 37.47 71.64
C MET A 1 24.37 36.77 70.63
N THR A 2 23.47 37.50 69.97
CA THR A 2 22.39 36.99 69.12
C THR A 2 22.84 36.72 67.68
N ALA A 3 22.05 35.91 66.97
CA ALA A 3 22.27 35.54 65.57
C ALA A 3 21.78 36.61 64.55
N PRO A 4 22.29 36.58 63.30
CA PRO A 4 21.55 36.88 62.07
C PRO A 4 21.08 35.55 61.40
N VAL A 5 19.96 35.40 60.67
CA VAL A 5 19.18 36.24 59.73
C VAL A 5 19.66 36.16 58.27
N GLU A 6 18.71 35.81 57.38
CA GLU A 6 18.70 35.82 55.90
C GLU A 6 19.66 34.85 55.14
N GLY A 7 19.28 34.32 53.96
CA GLY A 7 18.04 34.49 53.18
C GLY A 7 17.86 33.43 52.09
N GLU A 8 16.71 33.46 51.39
CA GLU A 8 16.34 32.49 50.34
C GLU A 8 17.21 32.62 49.07
N ALA A 9 17.54 31.48 48.44
CA ALA A 9 18.19 31.43 47.14
C ALA A 9 17.49 30.44 46.20
N LEU A 10 17.23 30.86 44.96
CA LEU A 10 16.52 30.08 43.94
C LEU A 10 17.23 28.75 43.65
N ARG A 11 16.50 27.64 43.70
CA ARG A 11 16.92 26.40 43.02
C ARG A 11 16.53 26.48 41.54
N ALA A 12 17.48 26.88 40.70
CA ALA A 12 17.40 26.63 39.26
C ALA A 12 17.49 25.12 39.02
N ASN A 13 16.39 24.50 38.58
CA ASN A 13 16.32 23.06 38.39
C ASN A 13 16.86 22.67 37.00
N ASN A 14 18.19 22.60 36.88
CA ASN A 14 18.86 22.10 35.68
C ASN A 14 18.75 20.56 35.63
N GLY A 15 17.65 20.07 35.03
CA GLY A 15 17.43 18.65 34.70
C GLY A 15 17.14 18.51 33.20
N CYS A 16 18.19 18.45 32.39
CA CYS A 16 18.05 18.24 30.94
C CYS A 16 17.91 16.74 30.65
N ASP A 17 16.69 16.21 30.76
CA ASP A 17 16.42 14.80 30.45
C ASP A 17 16.63 14.49 28.97
N THR A 18 17.51 13.52 28.69
CA THR A 18 17.79 13.03 27.35
C THR A 18 16.64 12.16 26.84
N ALA A 19 15.75 12.74 26.05
CA ALA A 19 14.67 12.01 25.39
C ALA A 19 15.21 11.08 24.29
N SER A 20 15.08 9.77 24.49
CA SER A 20 15.51 8.73 23.55
C SER A 20 14.60 8.68 22.31
N LEU A 21 15.21 8.78 21.13
CA LEU A 21 14.55 8.70 19.81
C LEU A 21 14.93 7.41 19.08
N GLY A 22 13.96 6.80 18.38
CA GLY A 22 14.18 5.75 17.37
C GLY A 22 14.42 4.33 17.91
N ILE A 23 13.42 3.45 17.74
CA ILE A 23 13.49 1.98 17.95
C ILE A 23 14.06 1.56 19.32
N THR A 24 13.43 2.03 20.40
CA THR A 24 13.39 1.24 21.63
C THR A 24 12.12 0.41 21.59
N VAL A 25 12.21 -0.90 21.33
CA VAL A 25 11.22 -1.83 21.90
C VAL A 25 11.45 -1.73 23.40
N LYS A 26 10.66 -0.88 24.09
CA LYS A 26 10.79 -0.75 25.55
C LYS A 26 10.52 -2.14 26.11
N GLY A 27 11.38 -2.66 26.98
CA GLY A 27 11.33 -4.06 27.46
C GLY A 27 10.01 -4.52 28.11
N LYS A 28 9.00 -3.65 28.25
CA LYS A 28 7.61 -4.01 28.51
C LYS A 28 6.87 -4.60 27.30
N GLU A 29 7.14 -4.15 26.08
CA GLU A 29 6.41 -4.58 24.86
C GLU A 29 6.78 -6.02 24.46
N VAL A 30 8.03 -6.44 24.63
CA VAL A 30 8.42 -7.87 24.52
C VAL A 30 7.61 -8.72 25.50
N CYS A 31 7.46 -8.25 26.74
CA CYS A 31 6.73 -8.95 27.80
C CYS A 31 5.20 -9.00 27.57
N GLU A 32 4.63 -8.10 26.76
CA GLU A 32 3.23 -8.18 26.32
C GLU A 32 3.06 -9.07 25.08
N MET A 33 4.01 -9.07 24.14
CA MET A 33 4.05 -10.04 23.04
C MET A 33 4.14 -11.49 23.55
N GLU A 34 5.03 -11.77 24.51
CA GLU A 34 5.18 -13.12 25.08
C GLU A 34 3.89 -13.62 25.76
N LYS A 35 3.13 -12.72 26.41
CA LYS A 35 1.85 -13.08 27.04
C LYS A 35 0.76 -13.43 26.02
N ALA A 36 0.73 -12.78 24.86
CA ALA A 36 -0.22 -13.09 23.80
C ALA A 36 0.07 -14.46 23.17
N THR A 37 1.34 -14.78 22.91
CA THR A 37 1.75 -16.06 22.31
C THR A 37 1.53 -17.25 23.25
N MET A 38 1.78 -17.08 24.56
CA MET A 38 1.68 -18.16 25.55
C MET A 38 0.25 -18.60 25.90
N LEU A 39 -0.78 -17.82 25.54
CA LEU A 39 -2.19 -18.16 25.82
C LEU A 39 -2.86 -19.01 24.73
N GLY A 40 -2.18 -19.31 23.62
CA GLY A 40 -2.75 -19.96 22.44
C GLY A 40 -2.36 -21.43 22.21
N MET A 41 -1.46 -22.02 23.01
CA MET A 41 -0.88 -23.34 22.74
C MET A 41 -1.02 -24.32 23.91
N ALA A 42 -2.08 -25.11 23.89
CA ALA A 42 -2.14 -26.37 24.64
C ALA A 42 -1.58 -27.51 23.76
N PRO A 43 -0.68 -28.37 24.25
CA PRO A 43 -0.13 -29.47 23.46
C PRO A 43 -1.11 -30.65 23.39
N GLU A 44 -1.46 -31.09 22.18
CA GLU A 44 -2.20 -32.33 21.99
C GLU A 44 -1.23 -33.53 21.90
N VAL A 45 -1.60 -34.62 22.55
CA VAL A 45 -0.70 -35.76 22.82
C VAL A 45 -0.66 -36.71 21.63
N VAL A 46 0.55 -37.05 21.17
CA VAL A 46 0.75 -38.09 20.14
C VAL A 46 0.45 -39.47 20.74
N GLY A 47 -0.53 -40.16 20.17
CA GLY A 47 -0.86 -41.56 20.49
C GLY A 47 -0.87 -42.40 19.21
N GLU A 48 0.00 -43.40 19.15
CA GLU A 48 0.04 -44.41 18.08
C GLU A 48 -1.12 -45.40 18.22
N THR A 49 -1.67 -45.92 17.11
CA THR A 49 -2.16 -47.31 17.02
C THR A 49 -2.33 -47.76 15.56
N GLU A 50 -1.97 -49.01 15.27
CA GLU A 50 -2.21 -49.71 14.00
C GLU A 50 -3.65 -50.23 13.87
N GLY A 51 -4.15 -50.58 12.67
CA GLY A 51 -5.44 -51.30 12.62
C GLY A 51 -6.19 -51.58 11.30
N GLY A 52 -5.54 -52.01 10.22
CA GLY A 52 -6.03 -53.03 9.25
C GLY A 52 -7.41 -53.03 8.52
N ARG A 53 -7.37 -53.58 7.29
CA ARG A 53 -8.40 -54.32 6.49
C ARG A 53 -9.04 -53.66 5.24
N SER A 54 -8.56 -54.11 4.08
CA SER A 54 -9.35 -54.33 2.83
C SER A 54 -10.22 -55.61 2.97
N PRO A 55 -11.19 -55.92 2.06
CA PRO A 55 -10.97 -56.37 0.65
C PRO A 55 -11.97 -55.72 -0.35
N THR A 56 -11.92 -55.86 -1.69
CA THR A 56 -11.68 -56.97 -2.66
C THR A 56 -10.95 -56.43 -3.93
N GLY A 57 -10.34 -57.15 -4.88
CA GLY A 57 -10.36 -58.55 -5.36
C GLY A 57 -10.76 -58.58 -6.86
N VAL A 58 -9.87 -58.43 -7.88
CA VAL A 58 -8.90 -59.40 -8.50
C VAL A 58 -9.62 -60.53 -9.30
N PRO A 59 -9.14 -61.14 -10.43
CA PRO A 59 -7.88 -61.06 -11.24
C PRO A 59 -8.13 -60.68 -12.75
N ALA A 60 -7.33 -61.04 -13.79
CA ALA A 60 -5.90 -60.78 -14.15
C ALA A 60 -5.55 -61.33 -15.59
N THR A 61 -4.32 -61.09 -16.10
CA THR A 61 -3.58 -61.80 -17.20
C THR A 61 -4.08 -61.72 -18.67
N THR A 62 -3.27 -61.75 -19.77
CA THR A 62 -1.80 -61.93 -20.01
C THR A 62 -1.35 -61.28 -21.34
N ALA A 63 -0.03 -61.12 -21.57
CA ALA A 63 0.64 -60.70 -22.83
C ALA A 63 0.76 -61.88 -23.86
N PRO A 64 1.43 -61.79 -25.05
CA PRO A 64 2.19 -60.68 -25.66
C PRO A 64 1.91 -60.41 -27.18
N ALA A 65 2.69 -59.51 -27.78
CA ALA A 65 2.69 -59.20 -29.23
C ALA A 65 3.45 -60.25 -30.08
N PRO A 66 3.28 -60.23 -31.41
CA PRO A 66 4.46 -60.02 -32.26
C PRO A 66 4.24 -58.98 -33.37
N ALA A 67 5.35 -58.49 -33.92
CA ALA A 67 5.36 -57.56 -35.05
C ALA A 67 5.18 -58.27 -36.41
N GLY A 68 4.50 -57.60 -37.34
CA GLY A 68 4.41 -58.00 -38.74
C GLY A 68 4.17 -56.77 -39.61
N GLY A 69 5.17 -56.36 -40.40
CA GLY A 69 5.06 -55.23 -41.32
C GLY A 69 4.89 -55.69 -42.76
N ALA A 70 4.00 -55.03 -43.51
CA ALA A 70 4.01 -55.00 -44.97
C ALA A 70 3.30 -53.73 -45.46
N ALA A 71 3.83 -53.10 -46.51
CA ALA A 71 3.35 -51.82 -47.03
C ALA A 71 2.09 -51.98 -47.91
N GLY A 72 1.23 -50.94 -47.95
CA GLY A 72 0.09 -50.90 -48.87
C GLY A 72 -0.76 -49.62 -48.81
N SER A 73 -0.59 -48.74 -49.81
CA SER A 73 -1.42 -47.57 -50.12
C SER A 73 -1.56 -46.46 -49.05
N VAL A 74 -0.64 -45.49 -49.10
CA VAL A 74 -0.91 -44.14 -48.60
C VAL A 74 -1.90 -43.47 -49.57
N ARG A 75 -3.11 -43.16 -49.10
CA ARG A 75 -3.92 -42.05 -49.63
C ARG A 75 -3.69 -40.82 -48.74
N PRO A 76 -3.63 -39.60 -49.28
CA PRO A 76 -3.45 -38.41 -48.44
C PRO A 76 -4.65 -38.26 -47.51
N ILE A 77 -4.41 -38.18 -46.20
CA ILE A 77 -5.40 -37.67 -45.24
C ILE A 77 -5.38 -36.14 -45.42
N PRO A 78 -6.49 -35.50 -45.82
CA PRO A 78 -6.56 -34.05 -45.82
C PRO A 78 -6.50 -33.55 -44.38
N ASP A 79 -5.64 -32.57 -44.15
CA ASP A 79 -5.52 -31.81 -42.91
C ASP A 79 -6.92 -31.31 -42.46
N PRO A 80 -7.36 -31.59 -41.22
CA PRO A 80 -8.61 -31.03 -40.69
C PRO A 80 -8.39 -29.55 -40.36
N ALA A 81 -8.36 -28.72 -41.41
CA ALA A 81 -8.32 -27.27 -41.30
C ALA A 81 -9.40 -26.79 -40.32
N VAL A 82 -8.97 -26.20 -39.21
CA VAL A 82 -9.85 -25.74 -38.13
C VAL A 82 -10.76 -24.65 -38.69
N ALA A 83 -12.05 -24.97 -38.80
CA ALA A 83 -13.05 -24.04 -39.32
C ALA A 83 -13.05 -22.73 -38.51
N GLU A 84 -13.22 -21.60 -39.21
CA GLU A 84 -13.23 -20.28 -38.61
C GLU A 84 -14.30 -20.16 -37.50
N LYS A 85 -13.98 -19.38 -36.46
CA LYS A 85 -14.87 -19.17 -35.30
C LYS A 85 -16.27 -18.74 -35.79
N PRO A 86 -17.36 -19.35 -35.29
CA PRO A 86 -18.70 -19.01 -35.73
C PRO A 86 -19.03 -17.55 -35.38
N GLU A 87 -19.33 -16.75 -36.41
CA GLU A 87 -19.78 -15.37 -36.23
C GLU A 87 -21.07 -15.31 -35.41
N ARG A 88 -21.00 -14.64 -34.25
CA ARG A 88 -22.18 -14.45 -33.40
C ARG A 88 -23.12 -13.43 -34.03
N ARG A 89 -24.26 -13.90 -34.55
CA ARG A 89 -25.35 -13.10 -35.12
C ARG A 89 -25.68 -11.88 -34.24
N ARG A 90 -25.57 -10.68 -34.81
CA ARG A 90 -25.92 -9.41 -34.14
C ARG A 90 -27.37 -9.02 -34.45
N PHE A 91 -28.09 -8.51 -33.44
CA PHE A 91 -29.49 -8.10 -33.57
C PHE A 91 -29.63 -6.57 -33.45
N THR A 92 -30.13 -5.91 -34.49
CA THR A 92 -30.36 -4.46 -34.50
C THR A 92 -31.54 -4.07 -33.60
N ALA A 93 -31.58 -2.83 -33.12
CA ALA A 93 -32.68 -2.33 -32.27
C ALA A 93 -34.04 -2.43 -32.99
N GLU A 94 -34.09 -2.11 -34.28
CA GLU A 94 -35.27 -2.27 -35.14
C GLU A 94 -35.72 -3.74 -35.23
N TYR A 95 -34.80 -4.68 -35.45
CA TYR A 95 -35.12 -6.11 -35.49
C TYR A 95 -35.72 -6.57 -34.16
N LYS A 96 -35.11 -6.19 -33.02
CA LYS A 96 -35.64 -6.50 -31.69
C LYS A 96 -37.06 -5.95 -31.50
N LEU A 97 -37.30 -4.69 -31.87
CA LEU A 97 -38.63 -4.05 -31.77
C LEU A 97 -39.67 -4.63 -32.73
N ARG A 98 -39.26 -5.15 -33.90
CA ARG A 98 -40.16 -5.92 -34.78
C ARG A 98 -40.60 -7.21 -34.10
N ILE A 99 -39.63 -8.01 -33.63
CA ILE A 99 -39.90 -9.29 -32.97
C ILE A 99 -40.76 -9.12 -31.72
N LEU A 100 -40.50 -8.11 -30.89
CA LEU A 100 -41.33 -7.83 -29.72
C LEU A 100 -42.77 -7.48 -30.10
N ARG A 101 -42.98 -6.64 -31.12
CA ARG A 101 -44.33 -6.29 -31.60
C ARG A 101 -45.07 -7.49 -32.20
N GLU A 102 -44.36 -8.43 -32.80
CA GLU A 102 -44.94 -9.67 -33.34
C GLU A 102 -45.27 -10.67 -32.21
N ALA A 103 -44.37 -10.82 -31.23
CA ALA A 103 -44.57 -11.65 -30.05
C ALA A 103 -45.70 -11.14 -29.13
N ASP A 104 -45.82 -9.83 -28.94
CA ASP A 104 -46.85 -9.22 -28.07
C ASP A 104 -48.24 -9.20 -28.74
N ARG A 105 -48.34 -9.47 -30.05
CA ARG A 105 -49.62 -9.67 -30.75
C ARG A 105 -50.21 -11.07 -30.54
N TRP A 106 -49.42 -12.04 -30.12
CA TRP A 106 -49.79 -13.46 -30.12
C TRP A 106 -49.95 -13.97 -28.69
N GLY A 107 -51.20 -13.95 -28.20
CA GLY A 107 -51.54 -14.34 -26.83
C GLY A 107 -51.65 -15.85 -26.57
N GLU A 108 -51.61 -16.69 -27.61
CA GLU A 108 -51.82 -18.14 -27.47
C GLU A 108 -50.51 -18.94 -27.34
N PRO A 109 -50.42 -19.91 -26.40
CA PRO A 109 -49.18 -20.65 -26.10
C PRO A 109 -48.50 -21.38 -27.27
N GLY A 110 -49.22 -21.70 -28.35
CA GLY A 110 -48.65 -22.39 -29.52
C GLY A 110 -47.94 -21.47 -30.53
N GLN A 111 -48.43 -20.24 -30.68
CA GLN A 111 -48.02 -19.35 -31.79
C GLN A 111 -46.62 -18.76 -31.56
N LEU A 112 -46.31 -18.37 -30.32
CA LEU A 112 -45.00 -17.81 -29.95
C LEU A 112 -43.83 -18.76 -30.25
N GLY A 113 -44.04 -20.07 -30.08
CA GLY A 113 -43.04 -21.09 -30.42
C GLY A 113 -42.75 -21.20 -31.92
N ALA A 114 -43.73 -20.90 -32.78
CA ALA A 114 -43.54 -20.86 -34.23
C ALA A 114 -42.71 -19.63 -34.65
N LEU A 115 -42.97 -18.46 -34.07
CA LEU A 115 -42.17 -17.24 -34.30
C LEU A 115 -40.70 -17.45 -33.91
N LEU A 116 -40.45 -18.03 -32.73
CA LEU A 116 -39.10 -18.31 -32.24
C LEU A 116 -38.33 -19.27 -33.16
N ARG A 117 -38.97 -20.33 -33.66
CA ARG A 117 -38.36 -21.25 -34.64
C ARG A 117 -38.12 -20.59 -36.00
N ARG A 118 -39.07 -19.78 -36.51
CA ARG A 118 -38.93 -19.06 -37.79
C ARG A 118 -37.75 -18.08 -37.79
N GLU A 119 -37.54 -17.39 -36.67
CA GLU A 119 -36.55 -16.31 -36.55
C GLU A 119 -35.21 -16.78 -35.97
N GLY A 120 -35.09 -18.06 -35.57
CA GLY A 120 -33.88 -18.64 -34.97
C GLY A 120 -33.56 -18.03 -33.61
N LEU A 121 -34.56 -17.89 -32.73
CA LEU A 121 -34.46 -17.21 -31.44
C LEU A 121 -34.85 -18.14 -30.28
N TYR A 122 -34.22 -17.92 -29.12
CA TYR A 122 -34.60 -18.57 -27.86
C TYR A 122 -35.54 -17.67 -27.05
N SER A 123 -36.38 -18.25 -26.18
CA SER A 123 -37.29 -17.52 -25.29
C SER A 123 -36.59 -16.43 -24.44
N SER A 124 -35.35 -16.70 -24.03
CA SER A 124 -34.48 -15.74 -23.33
C SER A 124 -34.28 -14.42 -24.08
N HIS A 125 -34.27 -14.43 -25.42
CA HIS A 125 -34.12 -13.21 -26.22
C HIS A 125 -35.33 -12.28 -26.04
N LEU A 126 -36.54 -12.82 -25.97
CA LEU A 126 -37.75 -12.03 -25.76
C LEU A 126 -37.74 -11.38 -24.37
N SER A 127 -37.38 -12.12 -23.32
CA SER A 127 -37.26 -11.59 -21.97
C SER A 127 -36.24 -10.45 -21.89
N THR A 128 -35.03 -10.66 -22.43
CA THR A 128 -33.97 -9.63 -22.46
C THR A 128 -34.39 -8.41 -23.27
N TRP A 129 -35.08 -8.58 -24.41
CA TRP A 129 -35.47 -7.45 -25.26
C TRP A 129 -36.66 -6.69 -24.69
N ARG A 130 -37.61 -7.34 -24.00
CA ARG A 130 -38.67 -6.65 -23.24
C ARG A 130 -38.04 -5.74 -22.18
N GLN A 131 -37.10 -6.26 -21.37
CA GLN A 131 -36.36 -5.45 -20.40
C GLN A 131 -35.62 -4.26 -21.06
N GLN A 132 -34.98 -4.46 -22.22
CA GLN A 132 -34.31 -3.38 -22.98
C GLN A 132 -35.28 -2.37 -23.61
N ARG A 133 -36.51 -2.77 -23.93
CA ARG A 133 -37.57 -1.86 -24.39
C ARG A 133 -38.10 -1.02 -23.23
N ASP A 134 -38.40 -1.68 -22.12
CA ASP A 134 -39.04 -1.08 -20.95
C ASP A 134 -38.06 -0.14 -20.22
N ALA A 135 -36.75 -0.41 -20.29
CA ALA A 135 -35.67 0.51 -19.91
C ALA A 135 -35.33 1.59 -20.97
N GLY A 136 -36.15 1.76 -22.01
CA GLY A 136 -35.97 2.78 -23.06
C GLY A 136 -34.79 2.59 -24.02
N THR A 137 -33.98 1.54 -23.84
CA THR A 137 -32.69 1.35 -24.54
C THR A 137 -32.85 1.04 -26.03
N LEU A 138 -33.98 0.47 -26.46
CA LEU A 138 -34.22 0.09 -27.86
C LEU A 138 -34.71 1.23 -28.77
N ALA A 139 -35.09 2.39 -28.23
CA ALA A 139 -35.66 3.50 -29.02
C ALA A 139 -34.61 4.42 -29.67
N GLY A 140 -33.31 4.21 -29.41
CA GLY A 140 -32.26 5.22 -29.63
C GLY A 140 -31.72 5.43 -31.05
N LEU A 141 -32.25 4.77 -32.10
CA LEU A 141 -31.65 4.79 -33.45
C LEU A 141 -32.68 4.91 -34.59
N ALA A 142 -33.17 6.13 -34.83
CA ALA A 142 -33.71 6.57 -36.12
C ALA A 142 -33.43 8.08 -36.30
N PRO A 143 -33.03 8.56 -37.50
CA PRO A 143 -32.66 9.95 -37.70
C PRO A 143 -33.91 10.85 -37.80
N GLN A 144 -34.05 11.80 -36.88
CA GLN A 144 -35.13 12.80 -36.90
C GLN A 144 -34.61 14.23 -36.75
N ARG A 145 -35.32 15.18 -37.37
CA ARG A 145 -34.91 16.59 -37.48
C ARG A 145 -35.15 17.36 -36.17
N ARG A 146 -34.29 18.35 -35.91
CA ARG A 146 -34.22 19.08 -34.62
C ARG A 146 -35.51 19.87 -34.29
N GLY A 147 -36.01 19.66 -33.08
CA GLY A 147 -36.73 20.67 -32.27
C GLY A 147 -35.88 21.07 -31.05
N PRO A 148 -36.23 22.14 -30.31
CA PRO A 148 -35.45 22.60 -29.14
C PRO A 148 -35.42 21.54 -28.04
N LYS A 149 -34.22 21.21 -27.57
CA LYS A 149 -33.98 20.15 -26.58
C LYS A 149 -34.07 20.75 -25.17
N PRO A 150 -34.82 20.17 -24.21
CA PRO A 150 -34.65 20.53 -22.81
C PRO A 150 -33.23 20.15 -22.37
N GLN A 151 -32.48 21.10 -21.80
CA GLN A 151 -31.09 20.88 -21.38
C GLN A 151 -31.05 20.04 -20.10
N PRO A 152 -30.46 18.83 -20.11
CA PRO A 152 -30.23 18.05 -18.89
C PRO A 152 -29.33 18.81 -17.91
N ASP A 153 -28.46 19.67 -18.45
CA ASP A 153 -27.49 20.46 -17.73
C ASP A 153 -28.00 21.86 -17.35
N ALA A 154 -29.29 22.18 -17.48
CA ALA A 154 -29.80 23.54 -17.20
C ALA A 154 -29.43 24.02 -15.79
N ALA A 155 -29.51 23.13 -14.78
CA ALA A 155 -29.06 23.40 -13.42
C ALA A 155 -27.53 23.56 -13.31
N LEU A 156 -26.76 22.70 -13.99
CA LEU A 156 -25.29 22.76 -14.02
C LEU A 156 -24.78 24.03 -14.74
N ILE A 157 -25.49 24.48 -15.79
CA ILE A 157 -25.20 25.71 -16.52
C ILE A 157 -25.55 26.93 -15.66
N ALA A 158 -26.67 26.91 -14.93
CA ALA A 158 -27.02 27.95 -13.97
C ALA A 158 -25.98 28.03 -12.84
N GLU A 159 -25.55 26.90 -12.29
CA GLU A 159 -24.50 26.83 -11.26
C GLU A 159 -23.14 27.31 -11.80
N ASN A 160 -22.75 26.92 -13.02
CA ASN A 160 -21.51 27.38 -13.65
C ASN A 160 -21.56 28.89 -13.94
N GLN A 161 -22.71 29.43 -14.36
CA GLN A 161 -22.90 30.88 -14.53
C GLN A 161 -22.86 31.64 -13.19
N ARG A 162 -23.45 31.09 -12.13
CA ARG A 162 -23.36 31.61 -10.76
C ARG A 162 -21.90 31.65 -10.29
N LEU A 163 -21.19 30.52 -10.38
CA LEU A 163 -19.77 30.41 -10.00
C LEU A 163 -18.87 31.36 -10.82
N ARG A 164 -19.15 31.58 -12.12
CA ARG A 164 -18.43 32.58 -12.94
C ARG A 164 -18.68 34.01 -12.46
N ARG A 165 -19.93 34.38 -12.14
CA ARG A 165 -20.26 35.70 -11.57
C ARG A 165 -19.61 35.90 -10.19
N GLU A 166 -19.57 34.85 -9.39
CA GLU A 166 -18.95 34.86 -8.07
C GLU A 166 -17.43 35.00 -8.17
N ASN A 167 -16.77 34.24 -9.06
CA ASN A 167 -15.35 34.41 -9.37
C ASN A 167 -15.01 35.81 -9.92
N GLN A 168 -15.83 36.38 -10.81
CA GLN A 168 -15.64 37.77 -11.27
C GLN A 168 -15.76 38.76 -10.11
N ARG A 169 -16.74 38.60 -9.22
CA ARG A 169 -16.91 39.45 -8.03
C ARG A 169 -15.75 39.31 -7.05
N LEU A 170 -15.20 38.11 -6.87
CA LEU A 170 -14.04 37.85 -6.03
C LEU A 170 -12.77 38.44 -6.64
N ALA A 171 -12.56 38.32 -7.95
CA ALA A 171 -11.45 38.94 -8.67
C ALA A 171 -11.51 40.48 -8.61
N GLU A 172 -12.72 41.08 -8.69
CA GLU A 172 -12.90 42.53 -8.53
C GLU A 172 -12.57 43.00 -7.11
N LYS A 173 -13.00 42.24 -6.08
CA LYS A 173 -12.63 42.49 -4.69
C LYS A 173 -11.14 42.33 -4.43
N LEU A 174 -10.50 41.33 -5.04
CA LEU A 174 -9.06 41.13 -4.94
C LEU A 174 -8.32 42.32 -5.55
N ARG A 175 -8.69 42.75 -6.76
CA ARG A 175 -8.11 43.94 -7.41
C ARG A 175 -8.30 45.23 -6.60
N GLN A 176 -9.45 45.39 -5.93
CA GLN A 176 -9.66 46.50 -5.00
C GLN A 176 -8.76 46.41 -3.76
N ALA A 177 -8.56 45.21 -3.20
CA ALA A 177 -7.67 45.02 -2.07
C ALA A 177 -6.20 45.26 -2.44
N GLU A 178 -5.77 44.79 -3.62
CA GLU A 178 -4.44 45.03 -4.19
C GLU A 178 -4.19 46.52 -4.44
N ALA A 179 -5.15 47.24 -5.06
CA ALA A 179 -5.04 48.69 -5.25
C ALA A 179 -5.00 49.47 -3.93
N ILE A 180 -5.68 49.00 -2.86
CA ILE A 180 -5.59 49.61 -1.53
C ILE A 180 -4.20 49.38 -0.91
N LEU A 181 -3.60 48.20 -1.11
CA LEU A 181 -2.23 47.91 -0.67
C LEU A 181 -1.21 48.77 -1.42
N GLU A 182 -1.33 48.91 -2.74
CA GLU A 182 -0.45 49.71 -3.60
C GLU A 182 -0.51 51.21 -3.22
N VAL A 183 -1.69 51.74 -2.91
CA VAL A 183 -1.86 53.11 -2.39
C VAL A 183 -1.23 53.27 -0.99
N GLN A 184 -1.28 52.25 -0.13
CA GLN A 184 -0.62 52.29 1.18
C GLN A 184 0.91 52.20 1.09
N GLU A 185 1.44 51.49 0.09
CA GLU A 185 2.87 51.38 -0.18
C GLU A 185 3.42 52.67 -0.78
N THR A 186 2.70 53.26 -1.74
CA THR A 186 3.06 54.55 -2.37
C THR A 186 3.09 55.72 -1.37
N ASN A 187 2.27 55.69 -0.31
CA ASN A 187 2.23 56.73 0.71
C ASN A 187 3.38 56.66 1.76
N ARG A 188 4.39 55.81 1.56
CA ARG A 188 5.55 55.66 2.45
C ARG A 188 6.86 56.18 1.87
N SER A 189 7.04 57.51 1.88
CA SER A 189 8.33 58.18 2.16
C SER A 189 8.19 59.71 2.15
N PRO A 190 9.06 60.48 2.85
CA PRO A 190 9.93 60.12 3.97
C PRO A 190 9.82 61.10 5.18
N ALA A 191 10.25 60.66 6.37
CA ALA A 191 11.24 61.36 7.23
C ALA A 191 11.21 60.93 8.72
N TRP A 192 12.42 60.75 9.25
CA TRP A 192 12.93 60.95 10.63
C TRP A 192 12.29 60.30 11.88
N ALA A 193 13.17 59.52 12.54
CA ALA A 193 13.40 59.40 13.99
C ALA A 193 12.42 58.61 14.91
N PRO A 194 12.92 58.04 16.04
CA PRO A 194 12.29 56.90 16.70
C PRO A 194 11.85 57.15 18.15
N GLU A 195 10.64 56.69 18.55
CA GLU A 195 10.31 56.27 19.93
C GLU A 195 8.86 55.73 20.02
N ALA A 196 8.63 54.45 19.73
CA ALA A 196 7.32 53.80 19.94
C ALA A 196 7.34 52.24 20.02
N GLN A 197 8.47 51.61 20.37
CA GLN A 197 8.54 50.13 20.51
C GLN A 197 7.89 49.61 21.82
N THR A 198 6.59 49.83 22.02
CA THR A 198 5.85 49.11 23.09
C THR A 198 4.34 48.90 22.81
N ALA A 199 3.68 49.73 22.01
CA ALA A 199 2.23 49.64 21.81
C ALA A 199 1.78 48.67 20.69
N MET A 200 2.63 48.40 19.69
CA MET A 200 2.22 47.73 18.44
C MET A 200 2.32 46.17 18.46
N LYS A 201 2.47 45.53 19.63
CA LYS A 201 2.46 44.06 19.76
C LYS A 201 1.12 43.45 20.23
N ARG A 202 0.09 44.25 20.49
CA ARG A 202 -1.22 43.77 21.00
C ARG A 202 -2.45 43.99 20.10
N ARG A 203 -2.32 44.68 18.95
CA ARG A 203 -3.45 44.91 18.01
C ARG A 203 -3.39 44.15 16.68
N THR A 204 -2.21 43.70 16.25
CA THR A 204 -2.06 42.95 14.98
C THR A 204 -2.62 41.52 15.04
N ILE A 205 -2.69 40.92 16.23
CA ILE A 205 -3.22 39.56 16.43
C ILE A 205 -4.76 39.50 16.29
N ALA A 206 -5.47 40.61 16.52
CA ALA A 206 -6.94 40.64 16.57
C ALA A 206 -7.64 40.74 15.19
N LEU A 207 -6.95 41.20 14.14
CA LEU A 207 -7.54 41.34 12.78
C LEU A 207 -7.15 40.23 11.79
N LEU A 208 -6.10 39.46 12.07
CA LEU A 208 -5.71 38.30 11.25
C LEU A 208 -6.55 37.03 11.52
N LEU A 209 -7.37 37.02 12.58
CA LEU A 209 -8.27 35.91 12.93
C LEU A 209 -9.68 36.02 12.30
N GLY A 210 -9.99 37.11 11.59
CA GLY A 210 -11.36 37.42 11.15
C GLY A 210 -11.75 36.95 9.74
N ALA A 211 -10.80 36.62 8.86
CA ALA A 211 -11.09 36.44 7.42
C ALA A 211 -10.11 35.51 6.68
N ILE A 212 -10.09 34.23 7.04
CA ILE A 212 -10.09 33.05 6.15
C ILE A 212 -10.56 31.88 7.04
N LEU A 213 -11.88 31.70 7.09
CA LEU A 213 -12.56 30.58 7.72
C LEU A 213 -13.77 30.20 6.85
N LEU A 214 -13.48 29.90 5.58
CA LEU A 214 -14.14 28.74 5.00
C LEU A 214 -13.72 27.56 5.88
N PRO A 215 -14.65 26.82 6.50
CA PRO A 215 -14.25 25.63 7.21
C PRO A 215 -13.55 24.71 6.21
N LEU A 216 -12.28 24.39 6.49
CA LEU A 216 -11.76 23.09 6.07
C LEU A 216 -12.83 22.07 6.43
N PRO A 217 -13.25 21.16 5.53
CA PRO A 217 -14.21 20.14 5.90
C PRO A 217 -13.63 19.44 7.12
N THR A 218 -14.31 19.61 8.27
CA THR A 218 -14.00 18.85 9.46
C THR A 218 -14.24 17.42 9.05
N ALA A 219 -13.15 16.67 8.82
CA ALA A 219 -13.25 15.23 8.66
C ALA A 219 -14.09 14.74 9.85
N GLY A 220 -15.16 14.00 9.55
CA GLY A 220 -15.94 13.36 10.60
C GLY A 220 -15.00 12.53 11.48
N ALA A 221 -15.39 12.28 12.72
CA ALA A 221 -14.64 11.31 13.52
C ALA A 221 -14.53 10.00 12.72
N VAL A 222 -13.30 9.53 12.53
CA VAL A 222 -13.04 8.35 11.70
C VAL A 222 -13.64 7.14 12.40
N GLU A 223 -14.52 6.42 11.69
CA GLU A 223 -15.31 5.34 12.28
C GLU A 223 -14.74 3.96 11.94
N VAL A 224 -14.82 3.04 12.90
CA VAL A 224 -14.61 1.60 12.65
C VAL A 224 -15.95 0.88 12.69
N LYS A 225 -16.42 0.47 11.51
CA LYS A 225 -17.60 -0.37 11.32
C LYS A 225 -17.23 -1.83 11.53
N VAL A 226 -17.58 -2.34 12.71
CA VAL A 226 -17.37 -3.75 13.08
C VAL A 226 -18.36 -4.66 12.35
N ILE A 227 -17.86 -5.73 11.72
CA ILE A 227 -18.69 -6.78 11.10
C ILE A 227 -18.32 -8.17 11.65
N SER A 228 -19.30 -8.84 12.25
CA SER A 228 -19.20 -10.25 12.65
C SER A 228 -19.29 -11.19 11.44
N GLY A 229 -18.42 -12.20 11.36
CA GLY A 229 -18.44 -13.19 10.27
C GLY A 229 -17.77 -12.74 8.95
N GLY A 230 -17.07 -11.61 8.97
CA GLY A 230 -16.29 -11.13 7.82
C GLY A 230 -14.92 -11.78 7.63
N GLU A 231 -14.48 -12.62 8.58
CA GLU A 231 -13.24 -13.39 8.45
C GLU A 231 -13.32 -14.44 7.32
N SER A 232 -12.17 -14.89 6.84
CA SER A 232 -12.10 -15.98 5.87
C SER A 232 -12.34 -17.34 6.55
N ALA A 233 -13.07 -18.22 5.86
CA ALA A 233 -13.20 -19.62 6.26
C ALA A 233 -11.93 -20.44 5.97
N THR A 234 -11.10 -20.00 5.02
CA THR A 234 -9.83 -20.65 4.64
C THR A 234 -8.71 -20.14 5.55
N LYS A 235 -7.82 -21.02 6.03
CA LYS A 235 -6.70 -20.61 6.88
C LYS A 235 -5.53 -20.09 6.05
N ALA A 236 -4.77 -19.15 6.60
CA ALA A 236 -3.53 -18.65 5.98
C ALA A 236 -2.55 -19.77 5.62
N ALA A 237 -2.39 -20.77 6.51
CA ALA A 237 -1.56 -21.95 6.30
C ALA A 237 -1.99 -22.82 5.10
N ASP A 238 -3.24 -22.71 4.66
CA ASP A 238 -3.81 -23.41 3.49
C ASP A 238 -3.69 -22.58 2.19
N CYS A 239 -3.31 -21.30 2.29
CA CYS A 239 -3.20 -20.39 1.16
C CYS A 239 -1.77 -19.89 0.87
N ARG A 240 -0.94 -19.64 1.89
CA ARG A 240 0.36 -18.97 1.74
C ARG A 240 1.43 -19.81 1.02
N ARG A 241 2.38 -19.19 0.34
CA ARG A 241 3.53 -19.85 -0.29
C ARG A 241 4.80 -19.07 0.01
N MET A 242 5.88 -19.76 0.37
CA MET A 242 7.19 -19.12 0.53
C MET A 242 7.71 -18.69 -0.85
N LEU A 243 8.10 -17.43 -0.98
CA LEU A 243 8.75 -16.90 -2.18
C LEU A 243 10.27 -16.87 -2.05
N VAL A 244 10.76 -16.49 -0.86
CA VAL A 244 12.18 -16.42 -0.48
C VAL A 244 12.31 -16.90 0.97
N GLY A 245 13.29 -17.74 1.26
CA GLY A 245 13.59 -18.22 2.62
C GLY A 245 14.46 -19.48 2.58
N PRO A 246 14.64 -20.18 3.72
CA PRO A 246 15.42 -21.41 3.80
C PRO A 246 14.96 -22.44 2.75
N GLY A 247 15.87 -22.79 1.83
CA GLY A 247 15.62 -23.77 0.76
C GLY A 247 14.73 -23.31 -0.41
N VAL A 248 14.07 -22.15 -0.35
CA VAL A 248 13.20 -21.63 -1.43
C VAL A 248 13.71 -20.27 -1.91
N ASN A 249 14.25 -20.22 -3.13
CA ASN A 249 14.91 -19.04 -3.70
C ASN A 249 15.86 -18.33 -2.74
N GLN A 250 16.50 -19.09 -1.84
CA GLN A 250 17.39 -18.53 -0.84
C GLN A 250 18.51 -17.71 -1.52
N PRO A 251 18.81 -16.49 -1.02
CA PRO A 251 19.95 -15.70 -1.47
C PRO A 251 21.24 -16.51 -1.41
N ASP A 252 22.09 -16.32 -2.43
CA ASP A 252 23.40 -16.96 -2.43
C ASP A 252 24.31 -16.33 -1.36
N PRO A 253 25.22 -17.09 -0.70
CA PRO A 253 26.03 -16.58 0.40
C PRO A 253 26.87 -15.36 0.03
N HIS A 254 26.84 -14.33 0.88
CA HIS A 254 27.68 -13.14 0.78
C HIS A 254 28.08 -12.63 2.17
N PRO A 255 29.16 -11.84 2.30
CA PRO A 255 29.49 -11.15 3.55
C PRO A 255 28.27 -10.34 4.03
N GLY A 256 27.96 -10.44 5.31
CA GLY A 256 26.75 -9.85 5.90
C GLY A 256 25.45 -10.62 5.70
N TYR A 257 25.42 -11.79 5.05
CA TYR A 257 24.23 -12.66 5.03
C TYR A 257 24.37 -13.84 5.99
N ALA A 258 23.39 -13.98 6.90
CA ALA A 258 23.28 -15.13 7.82
C ALA A 258 21.87 -15.71 7.92
N GLY A 259 21.00 -15.40 6.95
CA GLY A 259 19.65 -15.96 6.84
C GLY A 259 18.56 -14.92 6.59
N PHE A 260 18.69 -13.73 7.19
CA PHE A 260 17.63 -12.73 7.22
C PHE A 260 17.21 -12.27 5.82
N VAL A 261 15.90 -12.31 5.54
CA VAL A 261 15.26 -11.73 4.35
C VAL A 261 14.01 -10.97 4.80
N GLY A 262 13.83 -9.72 4.41
CA GLY A 262 12.69 -8.95 4.92
C GLY A 262 12.51 -7.59 4.25
N TRP A 263 11.65 -6.75 4.81
CA TRP A 263 11.37 -5.41 4.30
C TRP A 263 10.91 -5.43 2.83
N ASP A 264 9.95 -6.30 2.53
CA ASP A 264 9.53 -6.59 1.17
C ASP A 264 8.52 -5.59 0.60
N ALA A 265 8.55 -5.44 -0.73
CA ALA A 265 7.59 -4.67 -1.48
C ALA A 265 7.31 -5.34 -2.84
N PRO A 266 6.08 -5.85 -3.07
CA PRO A 266 5.67 -6.33 -4.38
C PRO A 266 5.27 -5.16 -5.30
N VAL A 267 5.62 -5.25 -6.58
CA VAL A 267 5.10 -4.37 -7.65
C VAL A 267 4.69 -5.21 -8.87
N ARG A 268 3.62 -4.81 -9.54
CA ARG A 268 3.21 -5.36 -10.83
C ARG A 268 3.48 -4.33 -11.92
N LEU A 269 4.37 -4.66 -12.84
CA LEU A 269 4.68 -3.84 -14.01
C LEU A 269 3.55 -3.93 -15.06
N ARG A 270 3.54 -2.98 -15.99
CA ARG A 270 2.52 -2.84 -17.05
C ARG A 270 2.50 -4.00 -18.05
N ASP A 271 3.65 -4.59 -18.32
CA ASP A 271 3.80 -5.81 -19.13
C ASP A 271 3.20 -7.06 -18.45
N GLY A 272 2.92 -6.97 -17.15
CA GLY A 272 2.39 -8.03 -16.31
C GLY A 272 3.44 -8.72 -15.43
N THR A 273 4.73 -8.40 -15.60
CA THR A 273 5.82 -8.87 -14.75
C THR A 273 5.58 -8.49 -13.30
N LEU A 274 5.79 -9.44 -12.38
CA LEU A 274 5.83 -9.17 -10.95
C LEU A 274 7.28 -9.05 -10.49
N LEU A 275 7.57 -8.05 -9.67
CA LEU A 275 8.81 -7.97 -8.89
C LEU A 275 8.46 -7.99 -7.41
N VAL A 276 9.31 -8.61 -6.60
CA VAL A 276 9.33 -8.40 -5.14
C VAL A 276 10.73 -7.96 -4.81
N SER A 277 10.89 -6.71 -4.38
CA SER A 277 12.13 -6.22 -3.78
C SER A 277 12.11 -6.46 -2.28
N PHE A 278 13.28 -6.70 -1.68
CA PHE A 278 13.47 -7.01 -0.26
C PHE A 278 14.93 -6.79 0.15
N SER A 279 15.20 -6.73 1.45
CA SER A 279 16.56 -6.69 2.00
C SER A 279 17.03 -8.07 2.44
N THR A 280 18.34 -8.30 2.38
CA THR A 280 19.02 -9.48 2.96
C THR A 280 20.06 -9.05 3.98
N GLY A 281 20.30 -9.90 5.00
CA GLY A 281 21.25 -9.58 6.05
C GLY A 281 21.57 -10.74 6.99
N TYR A 282 22.20 -10.40 8.12
CA TYR A 282 22.59 -11.34 9.17
C TYR A 282 21.66 -11.30 10.39
N TRP A 283 20.88 -10.23 10.52
CA TRP A 283 19.92 -9.98 11.60
C TRP A 283 18.87 -8.96 11.13
N HIS A 284 17.78 -8.78 11.89
CA HIS A 284 16.74 -7.77 11.62
C HIS A 284 17.31 -6.44 11.12
N ALA A 285 18.30 -5.88 11.83
CA ALA A 285 19.15 -4.79 11.35
C ALA A 285 20.58 -5.30 11.12
N SER A 286 21.16 -5.02 9.96
CA SER A 286 22.44 -5.56 9.54
C SER A 286 23.45 -4.46 9.18
N PRO A 287 23.77 -3.49 10.07
CA PRO A 287 24.77 -2.46 9.78
C PRO A 287 26.18 -3.03 9.56
N PRO A 288 27.08 -2.28 8.91
CA PRO A 288 28.41 -2.79 8.60
C PRO A 288 29.29 -3.01 9.84
N THR A 289 30.15 -4.02 9.75
CA THR A 289 31.18 -4.36 10.73
C THR A 289 32.54 -3.78 10.33
N PRO A 290 33.38 -3.28 11.28
CA PRO A 290 33.16 -3.26 12.72
C PRO A 290 32.07 -2.27 13.14
N LEU A 291 31.22 -2.71 14.09
CA LEU A 291 30.02 -1.98 14.50
C LEU A 291 30.36 -0.64 15.15
N GLN A 292 29.96 0.46 14.53
CA GLN A 292 30.13 1.82 15.03
C GLN A 292 28.96 2.22 15.95
N LEU A 293 28.77 1.46 17.03
CA LEU A 293 27.65 1.60 17.97
C LEU A 293 28.14 2.08 19.34
N ALA A 294 27.31 2.86 20.04
CA ALA A 294 27.52 3.15 21.45
C ALA A 294 27.53 1.84 22.27
N PRO A 295 28.44 1.67 23.25
CA PRO A 295 28.58 0.40 24.00
C PRO A 295 27.30 -0.09 24.67
N ALA A 296 26.46 0.83 25.15
CA ALA A 296 25.15 0.50 25.73
C ALA A 296 24.18 -0.08 24.67
N THR A 297 24.07 0.56 23.51
CA THR A 297 23.23 0.06 22.39
C THR A 297 23.71 -1.31 21.92
N LEU A 298 25.02 -1.49 21.77
CA LEU A 298 25.62 -2.78 21.41
C LEU A 298 25.32 -3.87 22.45
N ALA A 299 25.30 -3.53 23.74
CA ALA A 299 24.93 -4.47 24.80
C ALA A 299 23.44 -4.87 24.74
N GLU A 300 22.52 -3.93 24.51
CA GLU A 300 21.09 -4.25 24.34
C GLU A 300 20.84 -5.09 23.09
N TRP A 301 21.48 -4.77 21.97
CA TRP A 301 21.39 -5.55 20.73
C TRP A 301 21.90 -6.98 20.89
N ARG A 302 22.98 -7.18 21.66
CA ARG A 302 23.46 -8.53 22.02
C ARG A 302 22.48 -9.28 22.93
N LYS A 303 21.77 -8.61 23.84
CA LYS A 303 20.69 -9.24 24.65
C LYS A 303 19.50 -9.68 23.80
N LEU A 304 19.17 -8.92 22.75
CA LEU A 304 18.17 -9.31 21.74
C LEU A 304 18.65 -10.48 20.86
N GLY A 305 19.94 -10.85 20.93
CA GLY A 305 20.48 -11.97 20.16
C GLY A 305 20.96 -11.58 18.77
N MET A 306 21.43 -10.35 18.56
CA MET A 306 22.26 -10.00 17.41
C MET A 306 23.55 -10.86 17.41
N PRO A 307 23.99 -11.42 16.26
CA PRO A 307 25.25 -12.14 16.16
C PRO A 307 26.47 -11.33 16.64
N THR A 308 27.42 -12.02 17.28
CA THR A 308 28.72 -11.44 17.68
C THR A 308 29.81 -11.58 16.62
N ASP A 309 29.75 -12.68 15.86
CA ASP A 309 30.87 -13.16 15.03
C ASP A 309 30.47 -13.21 13.54
N VAL A 310 30.01 -12.07 13.03
CA VAL A 310 29.65 -11.88 11.61
C VAL A 310 30.63 -10.94 10.93
N GLU A 311 31.08 -11.32 9.74
CA GLU A 311 31.80 -10.44 8.82
C GLU A 311 30.80 -9.81 7.84
N ALA A 312 30.50 -8.52 8.03
CA ALA A 312 29.60 -7.73 7.22
C ALA A 312 30.23 -6.37 6.85
N PRO A 313 31.33 -6.29 6.08
CA PRO A 313 32.04 -5.03 5.78
C PRO A 313 31.19 -3.97 5.04
N ARG A 314 29.99 -4.34 4.59
CA ARG A 314 29.02 -3.51 3.85
C ARG A 314 27.62 -3.51 4.47
N GLY A 315 27.39 -4.32 5.51
CA GLY A 315 26.06 -4.55 6.07
C GLY A 315 25.18 -5.49 5.24
N GLY A 316 23.86 -5.32 5.36
CA GLY A 316 22.84 -5.96 4.51
C GLY A 316 22.63 -5.22 3.18
N ARG A 317 21.94 -5.86 2.23
CA ARG A 317 21.77 -5.35 0.85
C ARG A 317 20.35 -5.47 0.33
N ALA A 318 20.01 -4.68 -0.69
CA ALA A 318 18.72 -4.76 -1.36
C ALA A 318 18.78 -5.71 -2.56
N MET A 319 17.81 -6.61 -2.65
CA MET A 319 17.67 -7.62 -3.70
C MET A 319 16.24 -7.61 -4.26
N LEU A 320 16.04 -8.27 -5.41
CA LEU A 320 14.71 -8.57 -5.94
C LEU A 320 14.61 -10.00 -6.48
N ILE A 321 13.37 -10.50 -6.57
CA ILE A 321 12.99 -11.65 -7.41
C ILE A 321 11.94 -11.21 -8.45
N ARG A 322 11.89 -11.94 -9.56
CA ARG A 322 10.99 -11.66 -10.70
C ARG A 322 10.11 -12.86 -11.03
N SER A 323 8.86 -12.61 -11.41
CA SER A 323 7.98 -13.57 -12.06
C SER A 323 7.39 -12.98 -13.34
N THR A 324 7.31 -13.80 -14.40
CA THR A 324 6.70 -13.45 -15.69
C THR A 324 5.49 -14.33 -16.03
N ASP A 325 4.93 -15.03 -15.03
CA ASP A 325 3.87 -16.03 -15.19
C ASP A 325 2.76 -15.90 -14.12
N ASP A 326 2.43 -14.66 -13.76
CA ASP A 326 1.49 -14.27 -12.68
C ASP A 326 1.88 -14.82 -11.28
N GLY A 327 3.17 -15.00 -11.00
CA GLY A 327 3.68 -15.42 -9.70
C GLY A 327 3.75 -16.94 -9.49
N ARG A 328 3.54 -17.75 -10.54
CA ARG A 328 3.62 -19.23 -10.46
C ARG A 328 5.06 -19.70 -10.28
N THR A 329 6.01 -19.10 -10.97
CA THR A 329 7.44 -19.30 -10.78
C THR A 329 8.15 -17.96 -10.54
N TRP A 330 9.29 -18.03 -9.85
CA TRP A 330 10.09 -16.87 -9.46
C TRP A 330 11.56 -17.13 -9.76
N SER A 331 12.27 -16.08 -10.15
CA SER A 331 13.73 -16.12 -10.34
C SER A 331 14.45 -16.35 -9.02
N LYS A 332 15.73 -16.73 -9.12
CA LYS A 332 16.68 -16.52 -8.03
C LYS A 332 16.79 -15.03 -7.69
N PRO A 333 17.14 -14.67 -6.43
CA PRO A 333 17.40 -13.29 -6.04
C PRO A 333 18.51 -12.65 -6.86
N GLN A 334 18.33 -11.38 -7.22
CA GLN A 334 19.32 -10.54 -7.87
C GLN A 334 19.56 -9.27 -7.05
N THR A 335 20.81 -8.87 -6.86
CA THR A 335 21.15 -7.64 -6.12
C THR A 335 20.68 -6.41 -6.89
N MET A 336 19.91 -5.53 -6.24
CA MET A 336 19.58 -4.21 -6.75
C MET A 336 20.72 -3.24 -6.45
N ILE A 337 21.13 -3.19 -5.19
CA ILE A 337 22.23 -2.35 -4.70
C ILE A 337 22.84 -3.00 -3.45
N ASP A 338 24.13 -2.76 -3.27
CA ASP A 338 24.94 -3.14 -2.12
C ASP A 338 25.85 -1.95 -1.82
N THR A 339 25.37 -0.99 -1.03
CA THR A 339 26.16 0.18 -0.61
C THR A 339 27.16 -0.22 0.49
N PRO A 340 27.98 0.69 1.05
CA PRO A 340 28.76 0.40 2.26
C PRO A 340 27.92 0.28 3.55
N TRP A 341 26.59 0.31 3.46
CA TRP A 341 25.63 0.37 4.57
C TRP A 341 24.47 -0.63 4.35
N ASP A 342 23.73 -0.92 5.41
CA ASP A 342 22.54 -1.79 5.36
C ASP A 342 21.44 -1.16 4.48
N ASP A 343 21.21 -1.73 3.29
CA ASP A 343 20.23 -1.21 2.31
C ASP A 343 18.82 -1.77 2.59
N ARG A 344 17.98 -0.94 3.22
CA ARG A 344 16.72 -1.34 3.85
C ARG A 344 15.46 -0.85 3.14
N SER A 345 14.40 -1.65 3.25
CA SER A 345 13.05 -1.42 2.71
C SER A 345 13.01 -0.94 1.25
N PRO A 346 13.64 -1.67 0.30
CA PRO A 346 13.59 -1.32 -1.11
C PRO A 346 12.17 -1.51 -1.66
N ALA A 347 11.56 -0.42 -2.14
CA ALA A 347 10.20 -0.42 -2.67
C ALA A 347 10.11 0.27 -4.05
N ILE A 348 9.64 -0.47 -5.05
CA ILE A 348 9.67 -0.11 -6.47
C ILE A 348 8.31 0.42 -6.95
N VAL A 349 8.32 1.43 -7.84
CA VAL A 349 7.18 1.81 -8.68
C VAL A 349 7.61 2.03 -10.14
N GLU A 350 6.71 1.73 -11.10
CA GLU A 350 6.90 1.99 -12.53
C GLU A 350 6.27 3.33 -12.95
N LEU A 351 7.02 4.16 -13.66
CA LEU A 351 6.62 5.48 -14.11
C LEU A 351 5.91 5.48 -15.48
N PRO A 352 5.21 6.57 -15.87
CA PRO A 352 4.65 6.76 -17.20
C PRO A 352 5.58 6.42 -18.37
N ASP A 353 6.89 6.70 -18.26
CA ASP A 353 7.90 6.46 -19.29
C ASP A 353 8.54 5.06 -19.26
N GLY A 354 8.14 4.19 -18.34
CA GLY A 354 8.72 2.85 -18.16
C GLY A 354 9.97 2.80 -17.26
N THR A 355 10.44 3.94 -16.76
CA THR A 355 11.48 3.99 -15.71
C THR A 355 10.94 3.34 -14.43
N LEU A 356 11.74 2.48 -13.80
CA LEU A 356 11.47 2.04 -12.44
C LEU A 356 12.19 2.97 -11.45
N VAL A 357 11.47 3.43 -10.43
CA VAL A 357 12.03 4.18 -9.30
C VAL A 357 11.90 3.32 -8.06
N ALA A 358 13.00 3.12 -7.33
CA ALA A 358 12.98 2.47 -6.02
C ALA A 358 13.39 3.46 -4.93
N SER A 359 12.59 3.52 -3.87
CA SER A 359 13.01 4.11 -2.59
C SER A 359 13.62 3.03 -1.71
N LEU A 360 14.67 3.37 -0.97
CA LEU A 360 15.23 2.59 0.12
C LEU A 360 15.77 3.55 1.19
N PHE A 361 16.28 3.03 2.30
CA PHE A 361 17.18 3.81 3.16
C PHE A 361 18.47 3.04 3.47
N THR A 362 19.57 3.78 3.59
CA THR A 362 20.88 3.23 3.94
C THR A 362 21.12 3.42 5.43
N TYR A 363 21.36 2.33 6.15
CA TYR A 363 21.48 2.32 7.61
C TYR A 363 22.88 1.89 8.08
N SER A 364 23.51 2.75 8.87
CA SER A 364 24.88 2.60 9.36
C SER A 364 24.99 1.95 10.74
N GLY A 365 23.88 1.88 11.47
CA GLY A 365 23.84 1.62 12.92
C GLY A 365 23.17 2.77 13.69
N HIS A 366 23.40 2.80 15.00
CA HIS A 366 23.00 3.90 15.89
C HIS A 366 24.20 4.78 16.27
N GLY A 367 24.01 6.08 16.18
CA GLY A 367 24.92 7.08 16.74
C GLY A 367 24.17 8.34 17.19
N ASP A 368 24.89 9.29 17.79
CA ASP A 368 24.38 10.64 17.96
C ASP A 368 24.46 11.37 16.62
N PHE A 369 23.42 11.20 15.78
CA PHE A 369 23.35 11.74 14.43
C PHE A 369 23.37 13.27 14.34
N ARG A 370 23.20 14.00 15.46
CA ARG A 370 23.43 15.45 15.51
C ARG A 370 24.91 15.80 15.61
N LYS A 371 25.72 14.92 16.22
CA LYS A 371 27.19 15.05 16.31
C LYS A 371 27.94 14.33 15.18
N GLN A 372 27.36 13.26 14.65
CA GLN A 372 27.90 12.38 13.60
C GLN A 372 26.91 12.30 12.43
N PRO A 373 26.66 13.42 11.71
CA PRO A 373 25.69 13.47 10.61
C PRO A 373 26.06 12.55 9.43
N GLU A 374 27.33 12.20 9.26
CA GLU A 374 27.84 11.24 8.28
C GLU A 374 27.39 9.79 8.56
N LEU A 375 27.14 9.46 9.83
CA LEU A 375 26.57 8.18 10.24
C LEU A 375 25.03 8.20 10.25
N ALA A 376 24.38 9.31 9.94
CA ALA A 376 22.93 9.39 10.05
C ALA A 376 22.24 8.59 8.91
N TYR A 377 21.33 7.68 9.27
CA TYR A 377 20.58 6.93 8.27
C TYR A 377 19.73 7.87 7.39
N ARG A 378 19.60 7.52 6.11
CA ARG A 378 19.02 8.38 5.07
C ARG A 378 18.23 7.57 4.06
N THR A 379 17.05 8.07 3.70
CA THR A 379 16.37 7.65 2.48
C THR A 379 17.23 7.97 1.25
N GLY A 380 17.12 7.14 0.23
CA GLY A 380 17.77 7.31 -1.05
C GLY A 380 16.90 6.75 -2.17
N ILE A 381 17.06 7.33 -3.36
CA ILE A 381 16.35 6.92 -4.57
C ILE A 381 17.34 6.33 -5.56
N ILE A 382 17.04 5.15 -6.08
CA ILE A 382 17.75 4.51 -7.19
C ILE A 382 16.75 4.24 -8.32
N ARG A 383 17.25 4.09 -9.54
CA ARG A 383 16.40 3.95 -10.73
C ARG A 383 16.92 2.88 -11.67
N SER A 384 16.02 2.33 -12.47
CA SER A 384 16.32 1.41 -13.57
C SER A 384 15.57 1.85 -14.83
N THR A 385 16.23 1.78 -15.97
CA THR A 385 15.68 2.10 -17.30
C THR A 385 15.63 0.87 -18.22
N ASP A 386 15.84 -0.33 -17.66
CA ASP A 386 15.90 -1.60 -18.40
C ASP A 386 14.94 -2.66 -17.82
N GLY A 387 13.88 -2.21 -17.15
CA GLY A 387 12.88 -3.08 -16.54
C GLY A 387 13.34 -3.77 -15.25
N GLY A 388 14.33 -3.20 -14.56
CA GLY A 388 14.86 -3.71 -13.28
C GLY A 388 15.95 -4.78 -13.43
N GLN A 389 16.69 -4.79 -14.55
CA GLN A 389 17.85 -5.65 -14.76
C GLN A 389 19.12 -5.02 -14.18
N THR A 390 19.29 -3.70 -14.32
CA THR A 390 20.35 -2.92 -13.67
C THR A 390 19.77 -1.68 -12.97
N TRP A 391 20.49 -1.18 -11.96
CA TRP A 391 20.05 -0.08 -11.09
C TRP A 391 21.17 0.94 -10.86
N GLU A 392 20.81 2.21 -10.66
CA GLU A 392 21.73 3.26 -10.21
C GLU A 392 22.38 2.86 -8.86
N GLN A 393 23.71 2.73 -8.81
CA GLN A 393 24.46 2.25 -7.63
C GLN A 393 24.80 3.34 -6.59
N THR A 394 24.30 4.57 -6.78
CA THR A 394 24.49 5.70 -5.87
C THR A 394 23.14 6.30 -5.51
N PRO A 395 22.61 6.07 -4.29
CA PRO A 395 21.28 6.57 -3.91
C PRO A 395 21.22 8.10 -3.89
N ARG A 396 20.29 8.66 -4.67
CA ARG A 396 20.00 10.09 -4.72
C ARG A 396 19.33 10.49 -3.41
N ARG A 397 19.93 11.42 -2.67
CA ARG A 397 19.41 11.87 -1.37
C ARG A 397 18.36 12.96 -1.55
N LEU A 398 17.33 12.91 -0.71
CA LEU A 398 16.25 13.91 -0.70
C LEU A 398 16.69 15.14 0.10
N PRO A 399 16.10 16.34 -0.16
CA PRO A 399 16.36 17.55 0.63
C PRO A 399 15.64 17.47 1.99
N SER A 400 16.08 16.54 2.83
CA SER A 400 15.41 16.17 4.08
C SER A 400 15.46 17.29 5.13
N PRO A 401 14.33 17.61 5.79
CA PRO A 401 14.31 18.52 6.92
C PRO A 401 14.83 17.87 8.21
N PHE A 402 15.05 16.55 8.21
CA PHE A 402 15.33 15.75 9.40
C PHE A 402 16.84 15.59 9.70
N VAL A 403 17.15 15.10 10.90
CA VAL A 403 18.51 14.69 11.32
C VAL A 403 18.85 13.30 10.78
N CYS A 404 17.85 12.42 10.77
CA CYS A 404 17.86 11.07 10.21
C CYS A 404 16.46 10.75 9.68
N ASP A 405 16.41 10.01 8.58
CA ASP A 405 15.18 9.76 7.83
C ASP A 405 15.17 8.41 7.14
N ALA A 406 13.99 7.79 7.12
CA ALA A 406 13.74 6.48 6.54
C ALA A 406 12.36 6.45 5.85
N THR A 407 12.17 5.41 5.03
CA THR A 407 10.90 5.14 4.35
C THR A 407 10.83 3.66 4.03
N ASP A 408 9.61 3.13 4.07
CA ASP A 408 9.29 1.78 3.61
C ASP A 408 8.52 1.82 2.27
N GLY A 409 8.31 3.04 1.74
CA GLY A 409 7.72 3.29 0.43
C GLY A 409 6.28 2.74 0.28
N PRO A 410 5.90 2.26 -0.93
CA PRO A 410 6.53 2.59 -2.20
C PRO A 410 6.33 4.08 -2.52
N PRO A 411 7.06 4.63 -3.50
CA PRO A 411 6.69 5.89 -4.10
C PRO A 411 5.34 5.77 -4.83
N VAL A 412 4.49 6.78 -4.73
CA VAL A 412 3.13 6.80 -5.30
C VAL A 412 3.12 7.64 -6.57
N VAL A 413 2.86 7.01 -7.72
CA VAL A 413 2.64 7.73 -8.99
C VAL A 413 1.26 8.35 -8.99
N LEU A 414 1.21 9.68 -9.17
CA LEU A 414 -0.02 10.45 -9.28
C LEU A 414 -0.57 10.42 -10.71
N LYS A 415 -1.87 10.75 -10.85
CA LYS A 415 -2.57 10.89 -12.14
C LYS A 415 -1.92 11.88 -13.12
N ASP A 416 -1.12 12.84 -12.64
CA ASP A 416 -0.38 13.79 -13.49
C ASP A 416 1.03 13.30 -13.89
N GLY A 417 1.36 12.05 -13.55
CA GLY A 417 2.64 11.41 -13.87
C GLY A 417 3.79 11.73 -12.92
N SER A 418 3.60 12.68 -12.00
CA SER A 418 4.57 12.94 -10.93
C SER A 418 4.52 11.85 -9.84
N VAL A 419 5.55 11.82 -8.99
CA VAL A 419 5.71 10.79 -7.95
C VAL A 419 5.77 11.45 -6.59
N LEU A 420 5.05 10.90 -5.60
CA LEU A 420 5.18 11.25 -4.19
C LEU A 420 5.93 10.17 -3.41
N LEU A 421 6.57 10.58 -2.32
CA LEU A 421 7.12 9.68 -1.32
C LEU A 421 6.88 10.25 0.09
N ALA A 422 6.40 9.40 0.99
CA ALA A 422 6.36 9.69 2.42
C ALA A 422 7.66 9.21 3.07
N VAL A 423 8.26 10.05 3.91
CA VAL A 423 9.52 9.78 4.60
C VAL A 423 9.35 10.24 6.04
N TYR A 424 9.59 9.37 7.01
CA TYR A 424 9.56 9.73 8.42
C TYR A 424 10.97 10.05 8.92
N GLY A 425 11.08 10.91 9.93
CA GLY A 425 12.39 11.24 10.49
C GLY A 425 12.35 12.17 11.69
N SER A 426 13.48 12.20 12.40
CA SER A 426 13.69 13.01 13.60
C SER A 426 13.90 14.50 13.27
N PRO A 427 13.09 15.44 13.77
CA PRO A 427 13.26 16.87 13.50
C PRO A 427 14.59 17.45 14.04
N LYS A 428 15.15 18.42 13.32
CA LYS A 428 16.38 19.13 13.72
C LYS A 428 16.24 19.81 15.09
N GLU A 429 15.13 20.51 15.30
CA GLU A 429 14.76 21.19 16.55
C GLU A 429 14.43 20.23 17.72
N GLY A 430 14.37 18.92 17.48
CA GLY A 430 13.89 17.94 18.44
C GLY A 430 12.37 17.76 18.45
N GLY A 431 11.88 16.95 19.39
CA GLY A 431 10.53 16.42 19.39
C GLY A 431 10.44 15.04 18.69
N PRO A 432 9.23 14.48 18.58
CA PRO A 432 8.98 13.16 17.99
C PRO A 432 9.24 13.12 16.48
N GLU A 433 9.33 11.91 15.91
CA GLU A 433 9.38 11.71 14.46
C GLU A 433 8.14 12.26 13.75
N GLN A 434 8.38 12.84 12.57
CA GLN A 434 7.38 13.53 11.75
C GLN A 434 7.49 13.05 10.31
N VAL A 435 6.41 13.20 9.53
CA VAL A 435 6.35 12.74 8.14
C VAL A 435 6.60 13.90 7.18
N GLY A 436 7.70 13.84 6.44
CA GLY A 436 7.95 14.68 5.28
C GLY A 436 7.33 14.07 4.02
N VAL A 437 6.62 14.87 3.24
CA VAL A 437 6.06 14.46 1.94
C VAL A 437 6.88 15.11 0.83
N PHE A 438 7.46 14.30 -0.03
CA PHE A 438 8.35 14.72 -1.13
C PHE A 438 7.71 14.44 -2.48
N ARG A 439 8.06 15.23 -3.50
CA ARG A 439 7.59 15.07 -4.87
C ARG A 439 8.72 15.14 -5.90
N SER A 440 8.69 14.26 -6.89
CA SER A 440 9.47 14.37 -8.14
C SER A 440 8.54 14.58 -9.32
N THR A 441 8.95 15.43 -10.27
CA THR A 441 8.24 15.69 -11.54
C THR A 441 9.10 15.39 -12.77
N ASP A 442 10.23 14.71 -12.57
CA ASP A 442 11.32 14.54 -13.56
C ASP A 442 11.85 13.09 -13.59
N SER A 443 10.95 12.13 -13.43
CA SER A 443 11.23 10.68 -13.40
C SER A 443 12.25 10.29 -12.32
N GLY A 444 12.03 10.80 -11.10
CA GLY A 444 12.77 10.47 -9.89
C GLY A 444 14.17 11.10 -9.80
N GLN A 445 14.54 12.01 -10.71
CA GLN A 445 15.88 12.60 -10.76
C GLN A 445 16.10 13.60 -9.63
N THR A 446 15.14 14.48 -9.38
CA THR A 446 15.15 15.46 -8.29
C THR A 446 13.85 15.39 -7.50
N TRP A 447 13.93 15.79 -6.23
CA TRP A 447 12.84 15.70 -5.28
C TRP A 447 12.71 17.00 -4.49
N GLN A 448 11.49 17.49 -4.33
CA GLN A 448 11.15 18.66 -3.55
C GLN A 448 10.36 18.25 -2.31
N LEU A 449 10.74 18.77 -1.13
CA LEU A 449 9.89 18.71 0.07
C LEU A 449 8.65 19.60 -0.14
N LEU A 450 7.46 19.02 -0.07
CA LEU A 450 6.19 19.76 -0.17
C LEU A 450 5.66 20.20 1.19
N SER A 451 5.72 19.31 2.18
CA SER A 451 5.11 19.50 3.49
C SER A 451 5.76 18.63 4.55
N VAL A 452 5.58 19.00 5.82
CA VAL A 452 5.90 18.16 6.98
C VAL A 452 4.64 18.08 7.84
N VAL A 453 4.10 16.87 7.99
CA VAL A 453 2.96 16.55 8.85
C VAL A 453 3.47 16.25 10.26
N LYS A 454 2.78 16.81 11.26
CA LYS A 454 3.26 16.89 12.64
C LYS A 454 2.18 16.56 13.65
N THR A 455 2.62 15.91 14.72
CA THR A 455 1.91 15.53 15.93
C THR A 455 2.79 15.86 17.14
N ASP A 456 2.23 15.68 18.35
CA ASP A 456 2.92 15.75 19.63
C ASP A 456 3.48 14.38 20.10
N HIS A 457 3.34 13.35 19.26
CA HIS A 457 3.80 11.97 19.43
C HIS A 457 4.38 11.43 18.12
N GLU A 458 5.01 10.26 18.14
CA GLU A 458 5.71 9.66 17.00
C GLU A 458 4.79 9.38 15.79
N MET A 459 5.23 9.78 14.58
CA MET A 459 4.71 9.27 13.31
C MET A 459 5.84 8.65 12.48
N SER A 460 5.78 7.34 12.28
CA SER A 460 6.73 6.57 11.46
C SER A 460 6.02 5.65 10.44
N GLU A 461 6.80 4.90 9.63
CA GLU A 461 6.32 3.83 8.73
C GLU A 461 5.00 4.18 8.03
N THR A 462 5.03 5.17 7.13
CA THR A 462 3.81 5.83 6.65
C THR A 462 3.34 5.28 5.31
N GLY A 463 2.15 4.70 5.28
CA GLY A 463 1.42 4.38 4.06
C GLY A 463 0.84 5.63 3.41
N LEU A 464 0.92 5.72 2.08
CA LEU A 464 0.39 6.82 1.28
C LEU A 464 -0.36 6.28 0.07
N ALA A 465 -1.50 6.87 -0.28
CA ALA A 465 -2.23 6.54 -1.50
C ALA A 465 -2.96 7.75 -2.11
N GLN A 466 -3.17 7.74 -3.43
CA GLN A 466 -4.08 8.65 -4.12
C GLN A 466 -5.45 7.99 -4.34
N LEU A 467 -6.50 8.63 -3.83
CA LEU A 467 -7.88 8.17 -3.92
C LEU A 467 -8.48 8.38 -5.33
N PRO A 468 -9.59 7.69 -5.67
CA PRO A 468 -10.25 7.84 -6.98
C PRO A 468 -10.69 9.27 -7.31
N ASP A 469 -11.02 10.08 -6.30
CA ASP A 469 -11.37 11.50 -6.45
C ASP A 469 -10.15 12.44 -6.63
N GLY A 470 -8.93 11.92 -6.46
CA GLY A 470 -7.67 12.67 -6.59
C GLY A 470 -7.10 13.18 -5.26
N ARG A 471 -7.85 13.12 -4.15
CA ARG A 471 -7.30 13.39 -2.80
C ARG A 471 -6.21 12.37 -2.47
N LEU A 472 -5.32 12.74 -1.56
CA LEU A 472 -4.38 11.81 -0.92
C LEU A 472 -4.91 11.41 0.45
N VAL A 473 -4.53 10.22 0.88
CA VAL A 473 -4.70 9.72 2.25
C VAL A 473 -3.38 9.11 2.71
N MET A 474 -3.03 9.32 3.98
CA MET A 474 -1.93 8.63 4.65
C MET A 474 -2.39 7.92 5.91
N ILE A 475 -1.71 6.85 6.32
CA ILE A 475 -1.78 6.30 7.69
C ILE A 475 -0.35 6.10 8.20
N ALA A 476 -0.08 6.54 9.43
CA ALA A 476 1.23 6.36 10.08
C ALA A 476 1.16 5.45 11.33
N ARG A 477 2.27 4.74 11.58
CA ARG A 477 2.56 4.06 12.84
C ARG A 477 2.88 5.09 13.94
N PRO A 478 2.60 4.81 15.23
CA PRO A 478 1.99 3.61 15.79
C PRO A 478 0.51 3.71 16.12
N GLU A 479 -0.04 4.92 16.24
CA GLU A 479 -1.42 5.12 16.71
C GLU A 479 -2.47 5.01 15.58
N GLY A 480 -2.03 4.72 14.34
CA GLY A 480 -2.91 4.67 13.18
C GLY A 480 -3.35 6.07 12.74
N ASP A 481 -2.45 7.05 12.81
CA ASP A 481 -2.76 8.44 12.48
C ASP A 481 -3.09 8.60 11.01
N ILE A 482 -4.36 8.91 10.73
CA ILE A 482 -4.86 9.12 9.39
C ILE A 482 -5.02 10.62 9.10
N ALA A 483 -4.65 11.02 7.88
CA ALA A 483 -4.81 12.38 7.38
C ALA A 483 -5.04 12.41 5.87
N TRP A 484 -5.68 13.48 5.37
CA TRP A 484 -5.99 13.68 3.96
C TRP A 484 -5.41 14.98 3.42
N SER A 485 -5.10 14.98 2.12
CA SER A 485 -4.75 16.20 1.36
C SER A 485 -5.64 16.33 0.13
N SER A 486 -6.13 17.55 -0.12
CA SER A 486 -6.89 17.91 -1.32
C SER A 486 -6.09 18.73 -2.34
N ASP A 487 -4.83 19.06 -2.04
CA ASP A 487 -3.98 19.98 -2.81
C ASP A 487 -2.69 19.34 -3.33
N GLY A 488 -2.65 18.01 -3.39
CA GLY A 488 -1.51 17.24 -3.88
C GLY A 488 -0.36 17.12 -2.87
N GLY A 489 -0.66 17.12 -1.57
CA GLY A 489 0.29 16.86 -0.49
C GLY A 489 1.03 18.10 0.02
N ARG A 490 0.53 19.31 -0.28
CA ARG A 490 1.10 20.58 0.22
C ARG A 490 0.55 20.94 1.60
N THR A 491 -0.74 20.70 1.81
CA THR A 491 -1.40 20.78 3.12
C THR A 491 -2.18 19.50 3.41
N TRP A 492 -2.37 19.25 4.70
CA TRP A 492 -3.02 18.05 5.21
C TRP A 492 -4.02 18.44 6.30
N THR A 493 -5.08 17.65 6.46
CA THR A 493 -5.91 17.70 7.66
C THR A 493 -5.05 17.41 8.90
N ARG A 494 -5.48 17.88 10.08
CA ARG A 494 -4.84 17.45 11.33
C ARG A 494 -4.88 15.92 11.41
N PRO A 495 -3.76 15.23 11.70
CA PRO A 495 -3.77 13.80 11.94
C PRO A 495 -4.71 13.43 13.09
N THR A 496 -5.37 12.30 12.95
CA THR A 496 -6.27 11.73 13.97
C THR A 496 -6.10 10.22 14.04
N THR A 497 -5.88 9.68 15.23
CA THR A 497 -6.08 8.25 15.50
C THR A 497 -7.57 7.88 15.50
N PHE A 498 -7.86 6.63 15.11
CA PHE A 498 -9.18 6.00 15.17
C PHE A 498 -9.22 4.76 16.10
N GLY A 499 -8.23 4.63 16.99
CA GLY A 499 -8.21 3.57 18.02
C GLY A 499 -7.68 2.22 17.54
N MET A 500 -7.05 2.14 16.37
CA MET A 500 -6.44 0.93 15.83
C MET A 500 -4.92 1.09 15.69
N ARG A 501 -4.19 0.73 16.74
CA ARG A 501 -2.72 0.78 16.76
C ARG A 501 -2.12 -0.28 15.82
N MET A 502 -1.24 0.15 14.92
CA MET A 502 -0.69 -0.68 13.84
C MET A 502 0.76 -0.31 13.50
N TYR A 503 1.46 -1.22 12.82
CA TYR A 503 2.78 -1.00 12.23
C TYR A 503 2.77 -1.45 10.77
N GLU A 504 3.64 -0.85 9.96
CA GLU A 504 3.70 -1.01 8.50
C GLU A 504 2.33 -0.99 7.78
N PRO A 505 1.57 0.13 7.83
CA PRO A 505 0.34 0.32 7.05
C PRO A 505 0.61 0.44 5.54
N GLY A 506 0.50 -0.67 4.80
CA GLY A 506 0.50 -0.69 3.34
C GLY A 506 -0.86 -0.32 2.74
N LEU A 507 -0.99 0.90 2.20
CA LEU A 507 -2.21 1.37 1.53
C LEU A 507 -2.25 0.99 0.05
N LEU A 508 -3.37 0.41 -0.40
CA LEU A 508 -3.65 0.07 -1.79
C LEU A 508 -5.07 0.50 -2.18
N VAL A 509 -5.21 1.29 -3.24
CA VAL A 509 -6.52 1.60 -3.83
C VAL A 509 -6.81 0.59 -4.93
N LEU A 510 -7.87 -0.21 -4.74
CA LEU A 510 -8.32 -1.22 -5.69
C LEU A 510 -9.08 -0.57 -6.87
N ARG A 511 -9.17 -1.29 -7.99
CA ARG A 511 -9.85 -0.83 -9.22
C ARG A 511 -11.34 -0.51 -9.05
N ASP A 512 -12.00 -1.04 -8.02
CA ASP A 512 -13.39 -0.71 -7.66
C ASP A 512 -13.52 0.57 -6.82
N GLY A 513 -12.40 1.20 -6.46
CA GLY A 513 -12.31 2.37 -5.60
C GLY A 513 -12.22 2.06 -4.10
N THR A 514 -12.24 0.80 -3.68
CA THR A 514 -12.03 0.40 -2.29
C THR A 514 -10.59 0.68 -1.87
N LEU A 515 -10.41 1.39 -0.76
CA LEU A 515 -9.11 1.58 -0.10
C LEU A 515 -8.86 0.41 0.85
N LEU A 516 -7.83 -0.39 0.56
CA LEU A 516 -7.34 -1.47 1.41
C LEU A 516 -6.13 -0.97 2.22
N CYS A 517 -6.06 -1.31 3.50
CA CYS A 517 -4.85 -1.19 4.31
C CYS A 517 -4.45 -2.59 4.79
N LEU A 518 -3.27 -3.04 4.36
CA LEU A 518 -2.57 -4.20 4.90
C LEU A 518 -1.67 -3.72 6.02
N HIS A 519 -1.63 -4.40 7.16
CA HIS A 519 -0.87 -3.91 8.31
C HIS A 519 -0.51 -5.02 9.31
N GLY A 520 0.53 -4.79 10.11
CA GLY A 520 0.74 -5.49 11.37
C GLY A 520 -0.07 -4.84 12.51
N SER A 521 -0.34 -5.58 13.58
CA SER A 521 -1.23 -5.10 14.65
C SER A 521 -0.65 -5.23 16.05
N TYR A 522 -0.64 -4.11 16.78
CA TYR A 522 -0.38 -4.11 18.23
C TYR A 522 -1.57 -4.64 19.04
N GLY A 523 -2.79 -4.50 18.52
CA GLY A 523 -4.01 -4.90 19.23
C GLY A 523 -4.27 -6.41 19.27
N ALA A 524 -3.77 -7.17 18.28
CA ALA A 524 -4.03 -8.61 18.17
C ALA A 524 -2.93 -9.42 17.45
N GLY A 525 -1.74 -8.85 17.24
CA GLY A 525 -0.63 -9.49 16.52
C GLY A 525 -0.94 -9.81 15.05
N GLY A 526 0.00 -10.44 14.35
CA GLY A 526 -0.22 -11.00 13.02
C GLY A 526 -0.31 -10.00 11.87
N PHE A 527 -0.33 -10.53 10.65
CA PHE A 527 -0.63 -9.80 9.43
C PHE A 527 -2.15 -9.68 9.24
N ARG A 528 -2.63 -8.46 9.00
CA ARG A 528 -4.05 -8.11 8.99
C ARG A 528 -4.44 -7.16 7.88
N ALA A 529 -5.75 -7.06 7.64
CA ALA A 529 -6.34 -6.14 6.68
C ALA A 529 -7.56 -5.40 7.23
N ILE A 530 -7.70 -4.14 6.85
CA ILE A 530 -8.94 -3.35 6.94
C ILE A 530 -9.23 -2.69 5.59
N PHE A 531 -10.48 -2.41 5.30
CA PHE A 531 -10.85 -1.76 4.02
C PHE A 531 -11.94 -0.70 4.18
N SER A 532 -11.97 0.26 3.27
CA SER A 532 -12.85 1.43 3.29
C SER A 532 -13.42 1.72 1.90
N ALA A 533 -14.69 2.15 1.87
CA ALA A 533 -15.40 2.52 0.64
C ALA A 533 -15.51 4.05 0.42
N ASP A 534 -15.06 4.86 1.38
CA ASP A 534 -15.24 6.32 1.42
C ASP A 534 -13.91 7.09 1.56
N GLY A 535 -12.79 6.41 1.25
CA GLY A 535 -11.45 6.98 1.29
C GLY A 535 -10.81 7.02 2.68
N GLY A 536 -11.25 6.15 3.59
CA GLY A 536 -10.69 6.00 4.94
C GLY A 536 -11.47 6.73 6.04
N GLN A 537 -12.67 7.25 5.76
CA GLN A 537 -13.52 7.88 6.79
C GLN A 537 -14.23 6.80 7.63
N THR A 538 -14.65 5.71 6.99
CA THR A 538 -15.16 4.50 7.64
C THR A 538 -14.29 3.30 7.26
N TRP A 539 -13.74 2.61 8.27
CA TRP A 539 -12.99 1.37 8.12
C TRP A 539 -13.83 0.17 8.51
N ILE A 540 -13.83 -0.87 7.69
CA ILE A 540 -14.52 -2.14 7.92
C ILE A 540 -13.50 -3.14 8.49
N ALA A 541 -13.85 -3.73 9.63
CA ALA A 541 -12.98 -4.58 10.45
C ALA A 541 -13.80 -5.61 11.26
N PRO A 542 -13.19 -6.70 11.78
CA PRO A 542 -13.85 -7.65 12.68
C PRO A 542 -13.98 -7.12 14.12
N ALA A 543 -13.20 -6.09 14.48
CA ALA A 543 -13.15 -5.48 15.80
C ALA A 543 -12.79 -3.99 15.71
N ARG A 544 -12.95 -3.24 16.81
CA ARG A 544 -12.62 -1.80 16.85
C ARG A 544 -11.11 -1.52 16.80
N ASN A 545 -10.28 -2.44 17.28
CA ASN A 545 -8.85 -2.23 17.53
C ASN A 545 -7.91 -3.11 16.68
N HIS A 546 -8.44 -3.93 15.76
CA HIS A 546 -7.65 -4.74 14.83
C HIS A 546 -8.44 -5.13 13.57
N GLY A 547 -7.72 -5.33 12.47
CA GLY A 547 -8.25 -5.81 11.19
C GLY A 547 -8.49 -7.33 11.11
N PHE A 548 -9.09 -7.75 9.99
CA PHE A 548 -9.32 -9.15 9.62
C PHE A 548 -7.99 -9.91 9.58
N ALA A 549 -8.00 -11.18 9.97
CA ALA A 549 -6.80 -12.01 9.97
C ALA A 549 -6.41 -12.41 8.54
N VAL A 550 -5.25 -11.94 8.07
CA VAL A 550 -4.66 -12.40 6.80
C VAL A 550 -3.70 -13.55 7.06
N ASP A 551 -2.80 -13.38 8.03
CA ASP A 551 -2.02 -14.46 8.62
C ASP A 551 -1.68 -14.13 10.08
N PRO A 552 -2.41 -14.71 11.06
CA PRO A 552 -2.20 -14.41 12.47
C PRO A 552 -0.97 -15.13 13.06
N SER A 553 -0.29 -15.99 12.29
CA SER A 553 0.83 -16.83 12.76
C SER A 553 2.22 -16.25 12.49
N VAL A 554 2.29 -15.02 11.99
CA VAL A 554 3.52 -14.34 11.56
C VAL A 554 3.68 -12.97 12.20
N TYR A 555 4.80 -12.31 11.96
CA TYR A 555 5.03 -10.95 12.43
C TYR A 555 4.29 -9.87 11.62
N GLY A 556 4.10 -10.03 10.30
CA GLY A 556 3.41 -9.02 9.49
C GLY A 556 4.35 -8.34 8.51
N TYR A 557 4.44 -7.00 8.55
CA TYR A 557 5.15 -6.15 7.57
C TYR A 557 4.90 -6.61 6.13
N GLY A 558 3.72 -6.26 5.60
CA GLY A 558 3.28 -6.79 4.32
C GLY A 558 2.55 -5.79 3.45
N ARG A 559 2.84 -5.88 2.16
CA ARG A 559 2.36 -4.98 1.11
C ARG A 559 1.70 -5.81 0.00
N GLY A 560 0.90 -5.17 -0.85
CA GLY A 560 0.07 -5.90 -1.81
C GLY A 560 -0.12 -5.20 -3.14
N ILE A 561 -0.37 -6.01 -4.16
CA ILE A 561 -0.67 -5.59 -5.53
C ILE A 561 -1.97 -6.25 -6.01
N GLU A 562 -2.79 -5.49 -6.73
CA GLU A 562 -4.00 -6.06 -7.32
C GLU A 562 -3.66 -6.86 -8.59
N LEU A 563 -4.10 -8.11 -8.64
CA LEU A 563 -3.96 -9.01 -9.78
C LEU A 563 -5.11 -8.78 -10.77
N PRO A 564 -4.96 -9.18 -12.06
CA PRO A 564 -5.99 -8.99 -13.08
C PRO A 564 -7.39 -9.46 -12.69
N ASP A 565 -7.50 -10.53 -11.90
CA ASP A 565 -8.76 -11.15 -11.44
C ASP A 565 -9.42 -10.45 -10.22
N GLY A 566 -8.86 -9.34 -9.74
CA GLY A 566 -9.43 -8.57 -8.62
C GLY A 566 -9.21 -9.20 -7.25
N SER A 567 -8.28 -10.14 -7.14
CA SER A 567 -7.63 -10.46 -5.86
C SER A 567 -6.38 -9.59 -5.68
N VAL A 568 -5.94 -9.45 -4.44
CA VAL A 568 -4.65 -8.85 -4.07
C VAL A 568 -3.67 -9.96 -3.77
N LEU A 569 -2.49 -9.95 -4.40
CA LEU A 569 -1.34 -10.71 -3.95
C LEU A 569 -0.64 -9.88 -2.88
N ALA A 570 -0.69 -10.33 -1.64
CA ALA A 570 0.04 -9.73 -0.54
C ALA A 570 1.33 -10.53 -0.29
N VAL A 571 2.44 -9.84 -0.10
CA VAL A 571 3.73 -10.40 0.33
C VAL A 571 4.04 -9.81 1.72
N TYR A 572 4.63 -10.62 2.59
CA TYR A 572 4.84 -10.31 4.01
C TYR A 572 5.92 -11.20 4.64
N ILE A 573 6.49 -10.77 5.77
CA ILE A 573 7.58 -11.49 6.46
C ILE A 573 7.06 -12.50 7.51
N HIS A 574 7.88 -13.51 7.82
CA HIS A 574 7.50 -14.62 8.69
C HIS A 574 7.63 -14.25 10.18
N THR A 575 8.79 -13.75 10.56
CA THR A 575 9.14 -13.38 11.94
C THR A 575 9.54 -11.91 11.99
N GLY A 576 9.93 -11.41 13.17
CA GLY A 576 10.51 -10.07 13.28
C GLY A 576 12.02 -10.04 13.03
N GLY A 577 12.66 -11.19 12.79
CA GLY A 577 14.13 -11.31 12.70
C GLY A 577 14.90 -10.90 13.96
N HIS A 578 14.20 -10.71 15.09
CA HIS A 578 14.71 -10.02 16.29
C HIS A 578 15.79 -10.79 17.03
N THR A 579 15.89 -12.12 16.87
CA THR A 579 17.03 -12.93 17.30
C THR A 579 17.77 -13.53 16.09
N THR A 580 19.02 -13.99 16.28
CA THR A 580 19.77 -14.75 15.25
C THR A 580 18.98 -15.98 14.76
N LYS A 581 18.27 -16.67 15.66
CA LYS A 581 17.48 -17.86 15.30
C LYS A 581 16.29 -17.49 14.42
N ASP A 582 15.59 -16.41 14.78
CA ASP A 582 14.45 -15.90 14.01
C ASP A 582 14.90 -15.51 12.59
N ALA A 583 16.00 -14.74 12.50
CA ALA A 583 16.65 -14.35 11.25
C ALA A 583 17.04 -15.54 10.36
N GLN A 584 17.46 -16.67 10.93
CA GLN A 584 17.76 -17.91 10.19
C GLN A 584 16.52 -18.65 9.68
N THR A 585 15.35 -18.42 10.28
CA THR A 585 14.05 -18.97 9.86
C THR A 585 13.19 -17.98 9.07
N GLU A 586 13.70 -16.78 8.85
CA GLU A 586 12.98 -15.68 8.23
C GLU A 586 12.63 -16.00 6.77
N ALA A 587 11.43 -15.58 6.34
CA ALA A 587 10.94 -15.89 5.00
C ALA A 587 9.92 -14.87 4.50
N LEU A 588 9.95 -14.61 3.20
CA LEU A 588 8.91 -13.85 2.49
C LEU A 588 7.81 -14.81 2.07
N TRP A 589 6.62 -14.64 2.65
CA TRP A 589 5.41 -15.36 2.29
C TRP A 589 4.57 -14.54 1.33
N ALA A 590 3.96 -15.20 0.35
CA ALA A 590 2.89 -14.63 -0.45
C ALA A 590 1.56 -15.31 -0.13
N ILE A 591 0.48 -14.55 -0.12
CA ILE A 591 -0.91 -15.04 -0.01
C ILE A 591 -1.79 -14.21 -0.96
N ARG A 592 -2.90 -14.78 -1.43
CA ARG A 592 -3.92 -13.97 -2.12
C ARG A 592 -5.10 -13.72 -1.18
N LEU A 593 -5.67 -12.54 -1.29
CA LEU A 593 -6.90 -12.16 -0.58
C LEU A 593 -7.84 -11.40 -1.50
N ARG A 594 -9.14 -11.43 -1.20
CA ARG A 594 -10.16 -10.68 -1.93
C ARG A 594 -11.13 -10.06 -0.93
N VAL A 595 -11.33 -8.75 -1.02
CA VAL A 595 -12.45 -8.08 -0.33
C VAL A 595 -13.74 -8.54 -0.99
N ARG A 596 -14.72 -9.00 -0.21
CA ARG A 596 -16.00 -9.48 -0.76
C ARG A 596 -16.72 -8.32 -1.47
N PRO A 597 -17.34 -8.51 -2.65
CA PRO A 597 -18.00 -7.43 -3.40
C PRO A 597 -19.13 -6.73 -2.63
N ASP A 598 -19.77 -7.41 -1.69
CA ASP A 598 -20.79 -6.86 -0.78
C ASP A 598 -20.20 -6.12 0.45
N ARG A 599 -18.87 -6.10 0.56
CA ARG A 599 -18.08 -5.50 1.65
C ARG A 599 -18.39 -6.07 3.04
N THR A 600 -18.81 -7.34 3.10
CA THR A 600 -19.07 -8.05 4.37
C THR A 600 -17.82 -8.66 5.02
N GLY A 601 -16.69 -8.73 4.31
CA GLY A 601 -15.47 -9.39 4.81
C GLY A 601 -14.39 -9.56 3.75
N LEU A 602 -13.44 -10.44 4.04
CA LEU A 602 -12.43 -10.90 3.09
C LEU A 602 -12.37 -12.42 2.99
N ASP A 603 -11.91 -12.90 1.83
CA ASP A 603 -11.63 -14.31 1.58
C ASP A 603 -10.14 -14.49 1.25
N LEU A 604 -9.49 -15.45 1.91
CA LEU A 604 -8.14 -15.90 1.59
C LEU A 604 -8.17 -16.94 0.46
N LEU A 605 -7.23 -16.79 -0.45
CA LEU A 605 -7.09 -17.54 -1.69
C LEU A 605 -5.65 -18.06 -1.80
N PRO A 606 -5.42 -19.26 -2.37
CA PRO A 606 -4.07 -19.76 -2.59
C PRO A 606 -3.19 -18.80 -3.38
N ALA A 607 -1.95 -18.62 -2.92
CA ALA A 607 -0.91 -17.94 -3.66
C ALA A 607 -0.66 -18.67 -5.01
N PRO A 608 -0.30 -17.94 -6.08
CA PRO A 608 -0.04 -18.56 -7.38
C PRO A 608 1.00 -19.68 -7.30
N GLY A 609 0.80 -20.75 -8.05
CA GLY A 609 1.64 -21.96 -8.05
C GLY A 609 1.58 -22.81 -6.76
N ARG A 610 0.79 -22.45 -5.74
CA ARG A 610 0.62 -23.31 -4.55
C ARG A 610 -0.09 -24.64 -4.87
N GLU A 611 -1.04 -24.62 -5.81
CA GLU A 611 -1.83 -25.81 -6.21
C GLU A 611 -0.96 -26.96 -6.76
N GLU A 612 0.25 -26.64 -7.24
CA GLU A 612 1.25 -27.58 -7.78
C GLU A 612 2.11 -28.22 -6.67
N LEU A 613 2.10 -27.68 -5.44
CA LEU A 613 2.83 -28.21 -4.27
C LEU A 613 2.00 -29.18 -3.42
N VAL A 614 0.71 -29.36 -3.75
CA VAL A 614 -0.26 -30.21 -3.02
C VAL A 614 -0.57 -31.50 -3.82
N ARG A 615 0.12 -31.70 -4.96
CA ARG A 615 0.05 -32.89 -5.82
C ARG A 615 1.36 -33.64 -5.80
#